data_AF-A0A1E8BVW1-F1
#
_entry.id   AF-A0A1E8BVW1-F1
#
_cell.length_a   1.000
_cell.length_b   1.000
_cell.length_c   1.000
_cell.angle_alpha   90.00
_cell.angle_beta   90.00
_cell.angle_gamma   90.00
#
_symmetry.space_group_name_H-M   'P 1'
#
loop_
_entity.id
_entity.type
_entity.pdbx_description
1 polymer ?
#
loop_
_entity_poly.entity_id
_entity_poly.type
_entity_poly.pdbx_seq_one_letter_code
_entity_poly.pdbx_strand_id
1 'polypeptide(L)'
;MSKSERLFLDILKFLHQNPFSYVSKPRVITVDKNPAYPVAIQELKEEKHMPEGIQLRQVRYLNNIVEQDHRFIKKRVRSMLGFKSFKTATSILSGVEAMHMMKKGQLHSQVKSAQNEVRFIHKLFGIAS
;
A
#
# COMPACT_ATOMS: atom_id res chain seq x y z
N MET A 1 -15.39 2.14 -17.04
CA MET A 1 -14.51 2.08 -15.86
C MET A 1 -15.28 2.46 -14.60
N SER A 2 -15.58 1.48 -13.75
CA SER A 2 -16.25 1.66 -12.45
C SER A 2 -15.35 2.43 -11.47
N LYS A 3 -15.93 3.06 -10.44
CA LYS A 3 -15.14 3.76 -9.39
C LYS A 3 -14.12 2.84 -8.72
N SER A 4 -14.44 1.56 -8.56
CA SER A 4 -13.55 0.54 -7.99
C SER A 4 -12.37 0.19 -8.91
N GLU A 5 -12.58 0.14 -10.23
CA GLU A 5 -11.49 -0.06 -11.21
C GLU A 5 -10.53 1.11 -11.18
N ARG A 6 -11.05 2.35 -11.14
CA ARG A 6 -10.21 3.56 -11.10
C ARG A 6 -9.36 3.61 -9.83
N LEU A 7 -9.94 3.30 -8.67
CA LEU A 7 -9.20 3.24 -7.40
C LEU A 7 -8.10 2.17 -7.42
N PHE A 8 -8.36 1.00 -8.01
CA PHE A 8 -7.38 -0.07 -8.13
C PHE A 8 -6.23 0.31 -9.07
N LEU A 9 -6.55 0.95 -10.19
CA LEU A 9 -5.56 1.51 -11.13
C LEU A 9 -4.70 2.59 -10.47
N ASP A 10 -5.31 3.49 -9.70
CA ASP A 10 -4.60 4.55 -8.98
C ASP A 10 -3.66 3.97 -7.91
N ILE A 11 -4.09 2.93 -7.17
CA ILE A 11 -3.25 2.23 -6.19
C ILE A 11 -2.09 1.50 -6.87
N LEU A 12 -2.31 0.82 -7.99
CA LEU A 12 -1.23 0.11 -8.70
C LEU A 12 -0.26 1.07 -9.39
N LYS A 13 -0.75 2.16 -9.98
CA LYS A 13 0.09 3.24 -10.50
C LYS A 13 0.89 3.89 -9.37
N PHE A 14 0.29 4.11 -8.20
CA PHE A 14 0.99 4.62 -7.01
C PHE A 14 2.10 3.66 -6.54
N LEU A 15 1.86 2.36 -6.51
CA LEU A 15 2.86 1.34 -6.13
C LEU A 15 4.03 1.26 -7.13
N HIS A 16 3.82 1.68 -8.38
CA HIS A 16 4.82 1.63 -9.45
C HIS A 16 5.55 2.96 -9.69
N GLN A 17 4.87 4.11 -9.52
CA GLN A 17 5.43 5.44 -9.78
C GLN A 17 6.13 6.05 -8.56
N ASN A 18 5.93 5.53 -7.34
CA ASN A 18 6.59 6.08 -6.17
C ASN A 18 8.00 5.49 -5.94
N PRO A 19 9.04 6.34 -5.82
CA PRO A 19 10.36 5.93 -5.32
C PRO A 19 10.37 5.61 -3.81
N PHE A 20 9.18 5.53 -3.18
CA PHE A 20 8.97 5.07 -1.80
C PHE A 20 8.82 3.53 -1.72
N SER A 21 9.32 2.79 -2.70
CA SER A 21 9.23 1.33 -2.73
C SER A 21 10.14 0.69 -1.67
N TYR A 22 9.71 0.75 -0.40
CA TYR A 22 10.18 -0.17 0.65
C TYR A 22 9.71 -1.61 0.37
N VAL A 23 8.84 -1.78 -0.63
CA VAL A 23 8.31 -3.06 -1.09
C VAL A 23 9.01 -3.43 -2.39
N SER A 24 9.71 -4.56 -2.39
CA SER A 24 10.25 -5.18 -3.59
C SER A 24 9.15 -5.54 -4.58
N LYS A 25 9.44 -5.47 -5.88
CA LYS A 25 8.53 -5.90 -6.95
C LYS A 25 7.99 -7.32 -6.67
N PRO A 26 6.67 -7.51 -6.51
CA PRO A 26 6.12 -8.81 -6.17
C PRO A 26 6.11 -9.75 -7.37
N ARG A 27 6.35 -11.05 -7.12
CA ARG A 27 6.17 -12.11 -8.12
C ARG A 27 4.70 -12.49 -8.32
N VAL A 28 3.90 -12.40 -7.25
CA VAL A 28 2.49 -12.80 -7.24
C VAL A 28 1.67 -11.79 -6.45
N ILE A 29 0.55 -11.34 -6.99
CA ILE A 29 -0.45 -10.49 -6.30
C ILE A 29 -1.66 -11.34 -5.96
N THR A 30 -2.07 -11.30 -4.69
CA THR A 30 -3.30 -11.97 -4.25
C THR A 30 -4.44 -10.97 -4.26
N VAL A 31 -5.56 -11.32 -4.91
CA VAL A 31 -6.78 -10.51 -4.94
C VAL A 31 -7.99 -11.37 -4.60
N ASP A 32 -9.10 -10.71 -4.25
CA ASP A 32 -10.36 -11.39 -4.09
C ASP A 32 -10.97 -11.85 -5.43
N LYS A 33 -12.10 -12.57 -5.38
CA LYS A 33 -12.75 -13.15 -6.56
C LYS A 33 -13.64 -12.16 -7.33
N ASN A 34 -13.49 -10.85 -7.09
CA ASN A 34 -14.25 -9.83 -7.79
C ASN A 34 -13.87 -9.84 -9.30
N PRO A 35 -14.86 -9.89 -10.21
CA PRO A 35 -14.62 -9.91 -11.65
C PRO A 35 -13.94 -8.64 -12.19
N ALA A 36 -13.90 -7.54 -11.43
CA ALA A 36 -13.23 -6.31 -11.84
C ALA A 36 -11.69 -6.43 -11.90
N TYR A 37 -11.08 -7.28 -11.08
CA TYR A 37 -9.61 -7.35 -11.00
C TYR A 37 -8.94 -7.94 -12.25
N PRO A 38 -9.40 -9.06 -12.83
CA PRO A 38 -8.82 -9.56 -14.08
C PRO A 38 -8.85 -8.53 -15.21
N VAL A 39 -9.95 -7.77 -15.33
CA VAL A 39 -10.10 -6.71 -16.34
C VAL A 39 -9.08 -5.60 -16.10
N ALA A 40 -9.02 -5.05 -14.88
CA ALA A 40 -8.09 -3.98 -14.57
C ALA A 40 -6.61 -4.40 -14.66
N ILE A 41 -6.28 -5.65 -14.32
CA ILE A 41 -4.92 -6.19 -14.48
C ILE A 41 -4.55 -6.32 -15.96
N GLN A 42 -5.49 -6.73 -16.81
CA GLN A 42 -5.26 -6.84 -18.24
C GLN A 42 -5.01 -5.46 -18.86
N GLU A 43 -5.84 -4.46 -18.53
CA GLU A 43 -5.64 -3.06 -18.93
C GLU A 43 -4.26 -2.54 -18.49
N LEU A 44 -3.83 -2.82 -17.26
CA LEU A 44 -2.51 -2.40 -16.76
C LEU A 44 -1.33 -3.04 -17.50
N LYS A 45 -1.49 -4.27 -18.00
CA LYS A 45 -0.48 -4.94 -18.82
C LYS A 45 -0.41 -4.30 -20.20
N GLU A 46 -1.56 -3.96 -20.78
CA GLU A 46 -1.66 -3.27 -22.07
C GLU A 46 -1.08 -1.85 -22.02
N GLU A 47 -1.36 -1.11 -20.95
CA GLU A 47 -0.79 0.22 -20.67
C GLU A 47 0.71 0.18 -20.28
N LYS A 48 1.34 -1.01 -20.19
CA LYS A 48 2.73 -1.23 -19.75
C LYS A 48 3.04 -0.66 -18.36
N HIS A 49 2.02 -0.50 -17.52
CA HIS A 49 2.18 -0.07 -16.13
C HIS A 49 2.41 -1.25 -15.17
N MET A 50 2.12 -2.48 -15.61
CA MET A 50 2.45 -3.71 -14.87
C MET A 50 3.60 -4.45 -15.55
N PRO A 51 4.69 -4.76 -14.83
CA PRO A 51 5.78 -5.52 -15.40
C PRO A 51 5.39 -6.94 -15.81
N GLU A 52 6.00 -7.43 -16.87
CA GLU A 52 5.84 -8.81 -17.32
C GLU A 52 6.30 -9.80 -16.23
N GLY A 53 5.55 -10.90 -16.07
CA GLY A 53 5.85 -11.98 -15.12
C GLY A 53 5.13 -11.91 -13.76
N ILE A 54 4.39 -10.84 -13.45
CA ILE A 54 3.55 -10.80 -12.24
C ILE A 54 2.32 -11.69 -12.42
N GLN A 55 2.14 -12.65 -11.52
CA GLN A 55 0.99 -13.57 -11.53
C GLN A 55 -0.13 -13.07 -10.61
N LEU A 56 -1.37 -13.26 -11.05
CA LEU A 56 -2.55 -13.00 -10.22
C LEU A 56 -3.00 -14.30 -9.53
N ARG A 57 -3.29 -14.24 -8.24
CA ARG A 57 -3.78 -15.37 -7.46
C ARG A 57 -5.10 -15.02 -6.77
N GLN A 58 -6.12 -15.84 -6.98
CA GLN A 58 -7.45 -15.67 -6.37
C GLN A 58 -7.76 -16.82 -5.40
N VAL A 59 -7.26 -16.70 -4.17
CA VAL A 59 -7.38 -17.77 -3.15
C VAL A 59 -8.08 -17.22 -1.91
N ARG A 60 -9.28 -17.74 -1.63
CA ARG A 60 -10.18 -17.22 -0.59
C ARG A 60 -9.50 -17.11 0.79
N TYR A 61 -8.73 -18.12 1.19
CA TYR A 61 -8.10 -18.11 2.52
C TYR A 61 -6.94 -17.12 2.62
N LEU A 62 -6.24 -16.80 1.52
CA LEU A 62 -5.16 -15.81 1.53
C LEU A 62 -5.72 -14.39 1.67
N ASN A 63 -6.96 -14.16 1.22
CA ASN A 63 -7.65 -12.89 1.45
C ASN A 63 -7.88 -12.63 2.95
N ASN A 64 -7.95 -13.66 3.78
CA ASN A 64 -8.06 -13.48 5.23
C ASN A 64 -6.82 -12.78 5.81
N ILE A 65 -5.64 -13.00 5.24
CA ILE A 65 -4.39 -12.33 5.66
C ILE A 65 -4.46 -10.84 5.34
N VAL A 66 -4.91 -10.51 4.12
CA VAL A 66 -5.10 -9.12 3.67
C VAL A 66 -6.14 -8.41 4.56
N GLU A 67 -7.29 -9.05 4.78
CA GLU A 67 -8.34 -8.51 5.67
C GLU A 67 -7.89 -8.39 7.13
N GLN A 68 -7.00 -9.27 7.58
CA GLN A 68 -6.43 -9.19 8.91
C GLN A 68 -5.48 -7.99 9.04
N ASP A 69 -4.65 -7.72 8.04
CA ASP A 69 -3.74 -6.56 8.06
C ASP A 69 -4.53 -5.23 8.08
N HIS A 70 -5.67 -5.17 7.39
CA HIS A 70 -6.59 -4.03 7.44
C HIS A 70 -7.19 -3.78 8.84
N ARG A 71 -7.26 -4.80 9.71
CA ARG A 71 -7.91 -4.70 11.03
C ARG A 71 -7.26 -3.64 11.91
N PHE A 72 -5.95 -3.49 11.82
CA PHE A 72 -5.21 -2.48 12.60
C PHE A 72 -5.63 -1.06 12.21
N ILE A 73 -5.65 -0.77 10.91
CA ILE A 73 -6.05 0.52 10.37
C ILE A 73 -7.53 0.78 10.70
N LYS A 74 -8.43 -0.18 10.41
CA LYS A 74 -9.86 -0.06 10.72
C LYS A 74 -10.12 0.22 12.20
N LYS A 75 -9.38 -0.43 13.11
CA LYS A 75 -9.49 -0.20 14.57
C LYS A 75 -9.10 1.24 14.96
N ARG A 76 -8.00 1.76 14.41
CA ARG A 76 -7.54 3.14 14.65
C ARG A 76 -8.53 4.17 14.09
N VAL A 77 -8.97 3.99 12.85
CA VAL A 77 -9.95 4.88 12.20
C VAL A 77 -11.28 4.90 12.97
N ARG A 78 -11.75 3.74 13.45
CA ARG A 78 -12.98 3.66 14.25
C ARG A 78 -12.87 4.45 15.56
N SER A 79 -11.74 4.37 16.25
CA SER A 79 -11.51 5.16 17.47
C SER A 79 -11.43 6.68 17.22
N MET A 80 -11.07 7.09 16.00
CA MET A 80 -10.96 8.49 15.60
C MET A 80 -12.30 9.08 15.10
N LEU A 81 -13.39 8.29 15.10
CA LEU A 81 -14.70 8.65 14.53
C LEU A 81 -14.64 8.99 13.02
N GLY A 82 -13.69 8.37 12.30
CA GLY A 82 -13.48 8.61 10.87
C GLY A 82 -12.73 9.90 10.55
N PHE A 83 -12.54 10.18 9.26
CA PHE A 83 -11.83 11.36 8.77
C PHE A 83 -12.80 12.43 8.29
N LYS A 84 -12.50 13.69 8.59
CA LYS A 84 -13.33 14.85 8.19
C LYS A 84 -13.00 15.39 6.79
N SER A 85 -11.82 15.08 6.27
CA SER A 85 -11.39 15.46 4.92
C SER A 85 -10.44 14.42 4.33
N PHE A 86 -10.34 14.36 2.99
CA PHE A 86 -9.37 13.51 2.30
C PHE A 86 -7.92 13.85 2.65
N LYS A 87 -7.60 15.15 2.72
CA LYS A 87 -6.25 15.61 3.11
C LYS A 87 -5.86 15.07 4.48
N THR A 88 -6.77 15.19 5.46
CA THR A 88 -6.58 14.67 6.81
C THR A 88 -6.48 13.14 6.82
N ALA A 89 -7.30 12.45 6.02
CA ALA A 89 -7.24 10.99 5.90
C ALA A 89 -5.87 10.53 5.39
N THR A 90 -5.37 11.13 4.31
CA THR A 90 -4.08 10.79 3.73
C THR A 90 -2.96 11.01 4.74
N SER A 91 -2.89 12.18 5.39
CA SER A 91 -1.83 12.47 6.37
C SER A 91 -1.85 11.51 7.57
N ILE A 92 -3.03 11.20 8.12
CA ILE A 92 -3.14 10.28 9.26
C ILE A 92 -2.81 8.85 8.85
N LEU A 93 -3.33 8.37 7.72
CA LEU A 93 -3.05 7.01 7.24
C LEU A 93 -1.57 6.82 6.96
N SER A 94 -0.90 7.77 6.31
CA SER A 94 0.56 7.73 6.10
C SER A 94 1.33 7.69 7.42
N GLY A 95 0.91 8.46 8.44
CA GLY A 95 1.46 8.41 9.79
C GLY A 95 1.31 7.06 10.48
N VAL A 96 0.10 6.50 10.43
CA VAL A 96 -0.21 5.19 11.03
C VAL A 96 0.58 4.07 10.35
N GLU A 97 0.71 4.12 9.02
CA GLU A 97 1.46 3.15 8.23
C GLU A 97 2.97 3.24 8.50
N ALA A 98 3.53 4.46 8.56
CA ALA A 98 4.93 4.70 8.92
C ALA A 98 5.31 4.04 10.25
N MET A 99 4.52 4.32 11.29
CA MET A 99 4.73 3.76 12.62
C MET A 99 4.60 2.23 12.64
N HIS A 100 3.69 1.68 11.82
CA HIS A 100 3.51 0.23 11.70
C HIS A 100 4.69 -0.45 11.01
N MET A 101 5.22 0.15 9.93
CA MET A 101 6.42 -0.33 9.25
C MET A 101 7.66 -0.33 10.15
N MET A 102 7.84 0.75 10.92
CA MET A 102 8.90 0.85 11.94
C MET A 102 8.75 -0.26 12.99
N LYS A 103 7.54 -0.43 13.55
CA LYS A 103 7.26 -1.47 14.55
C LYS A 103 7.48 -2.89 14.01
N LYS A 104 7.16 -3.15 12.74
CA LYS A 104 7.39 -4.46 12.08
C LYS A 104 8.86 -4.68 11.68
N GLY A 105 9.72 -3.67 11.78
CA GLY A 105 11.11 -3.75 11.30
C GLY A 105 11.21 -3.88 9.79
N GLN A 106 10.24 -3.35 9.04
CA GLN A 106 10.22 -3.41 7.58
C GLN A 106 11.19 -2.41 6.91
N LEU A 107 11.79 -1.52 7.70
CA LEU A 107 12.87 -0.65 7.24
C LEU A 107 14.12 -1.49 7.02
N HIS A 108 14.65 -1.46 5.80
CA HIS A 108 15.78 -2.30 5.41
C HIS A 108 16.96 -2.13 6.36
N SER A 109 17.44 -3.29 6.82
CA SER A 109 18.56 -3.50 7.71
C SER A 109 19.84 -2.84 7.20
N GLN A 110 20.16 -1.65 7.69
CA GLN A 110 21.53 -1.22 7.90
C GLN A 110 21.55 -0.37 9.16
N VAL A 111 21.77 -1.03 10.30
CA VAL A 111 21.83 -0.46 11.67
C VAL A 111 20.48 0.08 12.16
N LYS A 112 19.91 -0.57 13.19
CA LYS A 112 18.79 -0.03 13.98
C LYS A 112 19.30 1.17 14.80
N SER A 113 19.50 2.31 14.14
CA SER A 113 19.87 3.57 14.77
C SER A 113 18.69 4.52 14.68
N ALA A 114 18.44 5.27 15.74
CA ALA A 114 17.45 6.35 15.77
C ALA A 114 17.64 7.34 14.60
N GLN A 115 18.89 7.51 14.11
CA GLN A 115 19.20 8.37 12.97
C GLN A 115 18.58 7.88 11.65
N ASN A 116 18.49 6.56 11.45
CA ASN A 116 17.89 5.98 10.25
C ASN A 116 16.36 6.11 10.26
N GLU A 117 15.75 5.98 11.45
CA GLU A 117 14.33 6.23 11.66
C GLU A 117 13.98 7.70 11.42
N VAL A 118 14.79 8.63 11.95
CA VAL A 118 14.66 10.07 11.70
C VAL A 118 14.77 10.38 10.20
N ARG A 119 15.81 9.87 9.53
CA ARG A 119 15.97 10.05 8.08
C ARG A 119 14.81 9.48 7.27
N PHE A 120 14.26 8.33 7.70
CA PHE A 120 13.06 7.74 7.09
C PHE A 120 11.84 8.66 7.24
N ILE A 121 11.59 9.20 8.43
CA ILE A 121 10.49 10.13 8.70
C ILE A 121 10.63 11.40 7.86
N HIS A 122 11.84 11.99 7.79
CA HIS A 122 12.11 13.16 6.95
C HIS A 122 11.83 12.88 5.47
N LYS A 123 12.30 11.73 4.95
CA LYS A 123 12.04 11.33 3.56
C LYS A 123 10.56 11.09 3.30
N LEU A 124 9.86 10.42 4.22
CA LEU A 124 8.46 10.03 4.05
C LEU A 124 7.50 11.23 4.06
N PHE A 125 7.75 12.21 4.93
CA PHE A 125 6.86 13.36 5.10
C PHE A 125 7.40 14.65 4.45
N GLY A 126 8.60 14.61 3.85
CA GLY A 126 9.22 15.78 3.21
C GLY A 126 9.51 16.92 4.19
N ILE A 127 9.78 16.61 5.47
CA ILE A 127 9.89 17.60 6.55
C ILE A 127 11.25 18.32 6.55
N ALA A 128 12.28 17.77 5.89
CA ALA A 128 13.58 18.45 5.74
C ALA A 128 14.24 18.13 4.39
N SER A 129 14.64 19.21 3.71
CA SER A 129 15.72 19.26 2.72
C SER A 129 17.06 19.38 3.44
#